data_AF-B4X2Y5-F1
#
_entry.id   AF-B4X2Y5-F1
#
_cell.length_a   1.000
_cell.length_b   1.000
_cell.length_c   1.000
_cell.angle_alpha   90.00
_cell.angle_beta   90.00
_cell.angle_gamma   90.00
#
_symmetry.space_group_name_H-M   'P 1'
#
loop_
_entity.id
_entity.type
_entity.pdbx_description
1 polymer ?
#
loop_
_entity_poly.entity_id
_entity_poly.type
_entity_poly.pdbx_seq_one_letter_code
_entity_poly.pdbx_strand_id
1 'polypeptide(L)'
;MNWLNRLFRPESDTPQYSEHDLHRAAAALLFEVARTDGTVDQAETQRLITAVEQHWHLDAEEMQDIVAELESRVDQATDLFEFTLPLRDHWGPEQRVTLIDEMWAMAAADGKADVHEEHLIRRVSDLLYVSHGDYIRAKLKATDPQALDT
;
A
#
# COMPACT_ATOMS: atom_id res chain seq x y z
N MET A 1 -29.34 28.70 -11.15
CA MET A 1 -28.84 27.33 -11.34
C MET A 1 -27.45 27.38 -11.95
N ASN A 2 -26.40 27.32 -11.12
CA ASN A 2 -24.98 27.41 -11.55
C ASN A 2 -24.27 26.05 -11.43
N TRP A 3 -24.88 25.00 -11.98
CA TRP A 3 -24.23 23.68 -12.07
C TRP A 3 -23.48 23.51 -13.39
N LEU A 4 -23.94 24.16 -14.47
CA LEU A 4 -23.28 24.20 -15.77
C LEU A 4 -21.89 24.86 -15.72
N ASN A 5 -21.71 25.90 -14.92
CA ASN A 5 -20.40 26.56 -14.76
C ASN A 5 -19.36 25.69 -14.01
N ARG A 6 -19.81 24.61 -13.36
CA ARG A 6 -18.96 23.66 -12.64
C ARG A 6 -18.38 22.59 -13.57
N LEU A 7 -19.04 22.33 -14.71
CA LEU A 7 -18.57 21.41 -15.75
C LEU A 7 -17.48 22.00 -16.65
N PHE A 8 -17.36 23.34 -16.68
CA PHE A 8 -16.37 24.05 -17.50
C PHE A 8 -15.23 24.68 -16.70
N ARG A 9 -15.11 24.35 -15.41
CA ARG A 9 -13.90 24.69 -14.66
C ARG A 9 -12.81 23.73 -15.17
N PRO A 10 -11.67 24.22 -15.69
CA PRO A 10 -10.58 23.33 -16.05
C PRO A 10 -10.24 22.49 -14.81
N GLU A 11 -10.17 21.16 -14.98
CA GLU A 11 -9.72 20.18 -14.00
C GLU A 11 -8.23 20.41 -13.70
N SER A 12 -7.92 21.50 -13.02
CA SER A 12 -6.57 21.82 -12.58
C SER A 12 -6.64 22.25 -11.12
N ASP A 13 -7.06 21.30 -10.30
CA ASP A 13 -6.75 21.20 -8.87
C ASP A 13 -6.73 19.70 -8.54
N THR A 14 -5.98 18.91 -9.31
CA THR A 14 -5.44 17.67 -8.75
C THR A 14 -4.52 18.12 -7.61
N PRO A 15 -4.76 17.68 -6.36
CA PRO A 15 -3.83 17.97 -5.28
C PRO A 15 -2.42 17.58 -5.74
N GLN A 16 -1.48 18.51 -5.70
CA GLN A 16 -0.08 18.21 -5.99
C GLN A 16 0.45 17.44 -4.79
N TYR A 17 0.50 16.12 -4.91
CA TYR A 17 1.21 15.28 -3.96
C TYR A 17 2.71 15.36 -4.26
N SER A 18 3.50 15.61 -3.23
CA SER A 18 4.95 15.45 -3.33
C SER A 18 5.31 13.97 -3.45
N GLU A 19 6.52 13.67 -3.91
CA GLU A 19 7.04 12.28 -3.92
C GLU A 19 7.01 11.68 -2.51
N HIS A 20 7.25 12.51 -1.49
CA HIS A 20 7.20 12.12 -0.09
C HIS A 20 5.79 11.74 0.36
N ASP A 21 4.74 12.48 -0.03
CA ASP A 21 3.35 12.12 0.26
C ASP A 21 2.97 10.76 -0.35
N LEU A 22 3.47 10.47 -1.56
CA LEU A 22 3.27 9.20 -2.23
C LEU A 22 3.98 8.06 -1.49
N HIS A 23 5.23 8.26 -1.06
CA HIS A 23 5.95 7.27 -0.25
C HIS A 23 5.25 6.99 1.08
N ARG A 24 4.72 8.04 1.73
CA ARG A 24 3.94 7.92 2.96
C ARG A 24 2.68 7.08 2.77
N ALA A 25 1.97 7.27 1.66
CA ALA A 25 0.79 6.47 1.31
C ALA A 25 1.15 5.00 1.00
N ALA A 26 2.26 4.75 0.31
CA ALA A 26 2.73 3.40 0.01
C ALA A 26 3.17 2.65 1.28
N ALA A 27 3.88 3.34 2.18
CA ALA A 27 4.27 2.82 3.49
C ALA A 27 3.06 2.44 4.35
N ALA A 28 2.01 3.26 4.35
CA ALA A 28 0.77 2.96 5.06
C ALA A 28 0.12 1.65 4.55
N LEU A 29 0.08 1.44 3.23
CA LEU A 29 -0.47 0.20 2.64
C LEU A 29 0.35 -1.04 2.99
N LEU A 30 1.68 -0.95 2.98
CA LEU A 30 2.55 -2.05 3.38
C LEU A 30 2.39 -2.39 4.86
N PHE A 31 2.35 -1.37 5.72
CA PHE A 31 2.14 -1.57 7.15
C PHE A 31 0.76 -2.21 7.44
N GLU A 32 -0.29 -1.78 6.72
CA GLU A 32 -1.62 -2.36 6.90
C GLU A 32 -1.65 -3.84 6.52
N VAL A 33 -0.96 -4.26 5.46
CA VAL A 33 -0.77 -5.70 5.13
C VAL A 33 -0.15 -6.44 6.28
N ALA A 34 0.98 -5.96 6.78
CA ALA A 34 1.68 -6.64 7.85
C ALA A 34 0.88 -6.72 9.16
N ARG A 35 -0.10 -5.83 9.38
CA ARG A 35 -0.95 -5.77 10.57
C ARG A 35 -2.30 -6.48 10.41
N THR A 36 -2.67 -6.97 9.23
CA THR A 36 -4.08 -7.31 8.91
C THR A 36 -4.70 -8.39 9.84
N ASP A 37 -3.93 -9.30 10.43
CA ASP A 37 -4.42 -10.31 11.41
C ASP A 37 -4.58 -9.75 12.84
N GLY A 38 -4.22 -8.49 13.09
CA GLY A 38 -4.46 -7.78 14.36
C GLY A 38 -3.67 -8.29 15.56
N THR A 39 -2.82 -9.31 15.40
CA THR A 39 -2.03 -9.95 16.47
C THR A 39 -0.52 -9.80 16.33
N VAL A 40 -0.07 -8.77 15.61
CA VAL A 40 1.36 -8.44 15.54
C VAL A 40 1.81 -7.96 16.92
N ASP A 41 2.80 -8.63 17.51
CA ASP A 41 3.34 -8.18 18.80
C ASP A 41 4.15 -6.87 18.64
N GLN A 42 4.45 -6.19 19.74
CA GLN A 42 5.15 -4.90 19.69
C GLN A 42 6.57 -5.01 19.08
N ALA A 43 7.25 -6.14 19.25
CA ALA A 43 8.60 -6.35 18.73
C ALA A 43 8.59 -6.65 17.23
N GLU A 44 7.55 -7.31 16.74
CA GLU A 44 7.29 -7.52 15.32
C GLU A 44 6.84 -6.23 14.63
N THR A 45 5.95 -5.46 15.26
CA THR A 45 5.53 -4.14 14.81
C THR A 45 6.74 -3.21 14.64
N GLN A 46 7.66 -3.18 15.61
CA GLN A 46 8.86 -2.35 15.53
C GLN A 46 9.82 -2.77 14.40
N ARG A 47 9.92 -4.09 14.13
CA ARG A 47 10.71 -4.60 13.01
C ARG A 47 10.11 -4.17 11.67
N LEU A 48 8.78 -4.23 11.53
CA LEU A 48 8.07 -3.78 10.34
C LEU A 48 8.23 -2.27 10.12
N ILE A 49 8.04 -1.46 11.17
CA ILE A 49 8.29 -0.01 11.16
C ILE A 49 9.69 0.29 10.61
N THR A 50 10.70 -0.37 11.15
CA THR A 50 12.10 -0.13 10.77
C THR A 50 12.36 -0.51 9.29
N ALA A 51 11.77 -1.60 8.82
CA ALA A 51 11.91 -2.02 7.43
C ALA A 51 11.23 -1.06 6.45
N VAL A 52 10.03 -0.58 6.79
CA VAL A 52 9.25 0.37 5.99
C VAL A 52 9.93 1.75 5.95
N GLU A 53 10.43 2.25 7.09
CA GLU A 53 11.20 3.50 7.18
C GLU A 53 12.40 3.50 6.23
N GLN A 54 13.21 2.42 6.29
CA GLN A 54 14.41 2.29 5.46
C GLN A 54 14.10 2.20 3.97
N HIS A 55 13.02 1.49 3.61
CA HIS A 55 12.66 1.28 2.22
C HIS A 55 12.09 2.55 1.56
N TRP A 56 11.28 3.32 2.30
CA TRP A 56 10.60 4.52 1.79
C TRP A 56 11.24 5.85 2.17
N HIS A 57 12.39 5.81 2.86
CA HIS A 57 13.12 6.99 3.34
C HIS A 57 12.26 7.89 4.23
N LEU A 58 11.48 7.28 5.12
CA LEU A 58 10.67 7.98 6.13
C LEU A 58 11.46 8.09 7.42
N ASP A 59 11.26 9.18 8.16
CA ASP A 59 11.77 9.29 9.51
C ASP A 59 10.84 8.64 10.55
N ALA A 60 11.33 8.53 11.79
CA ALA A 60 10.60 7.87 12.87
C ALA A 60 9.35 8.62 13.33
N GLU A 61 9.30 9.95 13.16
CA GLU A 61 8.13 10.76 13.51
C GLU A 61 7.03 10.52 12.47
N GLU A 62 7.39 10.52 11.19
CA GLU A 62 6.49 10.25 10.08
C GLU A 62 5.88 8.86 10.15
N MET A 63 6.69 7.84 10.48
CA MET A 63 6.19 6.48 10.62
C MET A 63 5.27 6.34 11.84
N GLN A 64 5.57 7.02 12.96
CA GLN A 64 4.67 7.07 14.12
C GLN A 64 3.33 7.74 13.78
N ASP A 65 3.35 8.81 12.98
CA ASP A 65 2.13 9.46 12.51
C ASP A 65 1.29 8.54 11.62
N ILE A 66 1.92 7.77 10.73
CA ILE A 66 1.24 6.75 9.92
C ILE A 66 0.60 5.69 10.83
N VAL A 67 1.34 5.18 11.81
CA VAL A 67 0.84 4.16 12.75
C VAL A 67 -0.37 4.71 13.52
N ALA A 68 -0.27 5.91 14.07
CA ALA A 68 -1.36 6.56 14.81
C ALA A 68 -2.60 6.78 13.92
N GLU A 69 -2.39 7.22 12.68
CA GLU A 69 -3.44 7.39 11.69
C GLU A 69 -4.15 6.06 11.41
N LEU A 70 -3.40 4.99 11.17
CA LEU A 70 -3.93 3.65 10.91
C LEU A 70 -4.58 2.99 12.13
N GLU A 71 -4.13 3.27 13.36
CA GLU A 71 -4.77 2.82 14.60
C GLU A 71 -6.09 3.55 14.90
N SER A 72 -6.21 4.80 14.48
CA SER A 72 -7.40 5.63 14.74
C SER A 72 -8.60 5.31 13.84
N ARG A 73 -8.38 4.54 12.77
CA ARG A 73 -9.37 4.27 11.72
C ARG A 73 -10.24 3.05 12.06
N VAL A 74 -11.55 3.17 11.83
CA VAL A 74 -12.58 2.19 12.22
C VAL A 74 -13.18 1.45 11.01
N ASP A 75 -13.01 1.96 9.78
CA ASP A 75 -13.54 1.36 8.56
C ASP A 75 -12.48 1.25 7.45
N GLN A 76 -11.81 0.10 7.42
CA GLN A 76 -10.74 -0.25 6.47
C GLN A 76 -11.12 -0.01 5.00
N ALA A 77 -12.41 0.03 4.65
CA ALA A 77 -12.84 0.17 3.27
C ALA A 77 -12.68 1.57 2.69
N THR A 78 -12.95 2.59 3.49
CA THR A 78 -12.80 4.00 3.08
C THR A 78 -11.33 4.38 3.08
N ASP A 79 -10.55 3.82 4.01
CA ASP A 79 -9.14 4.13 4.22
C ASP A 79 -8.23 3.71 3.06
N LEU A 80 -8.45 2.52 2.49
CA LEU A 80 -7.63 2.06 1.36
C LEU A 80 -7.78 2.94 0.13
N PHE A 81 -8.96 3.51 -0.09
CA PHE A 81 -9.15 4.43 -1.20
C PHE A 81 -8.33 5.72 -1.01
N GLU A 82 -8.25 6.24 0.21
CA GLU A 82 -7.47 7.44 0.53
C GLU A 82 -5.96 7.24 0.30
N PHE A 83 -5.42 6.07 0.62
CA PHE A 83 -4.01 5.77 0.36
C PHE A 83 -3.72 5.39 -1.10
N THR A 84 -4.65 4.73 -1.79
CA THR A 84 -4.43 4.29 -3.17
C THR A 84 -4.68 5.38 -4.21
N LEU A 85 -5.57 6.33 -3.94
CA LEU A 85 -5.93 7.39 -4.89
C LEU A 85 -4.72 8.24 -5.33
N PRO A 86 -3.88 8.80 -4.42
CA PRO A 86 -2.70 9.57 -4.80
C PRO A 86 -1.73 8.75 -5.66
N LEU A 87 -1.47 7.50 -5.26
CA LEU A 87 -0.59 6.57 -5.94
C LEU A 87 -1.09 6.25 -7.34
N ARG A 88 -2.38 5.92 -7.47
CA ARG A 88 -3.01 5.59 -8.74
C ARG A 88 -2.92 6.73 -9.74
N ASP A 89 -3.10 7.96 -9.27
CA ASP A 89 -3.16 9.14 -10.13
C ASP A 89 -1.76 9.67 -10.51
N HIS A 90 -0.72 9.39 -9.72
CA HIS A 90 0.64 9.92 -9.93
C HIS A 90 1.68 8.87 -10.37
N TRP A 91 1.50 7.60 -10.02
CA TRP A 91 2.46 6.54 -10.37
C TRP A 91 2.16 5.88 -11.71
N GLY A 92 3.24 5.52 -12.41
CA GLY A 92 3.17 4.71 -13.60
C GLY A 92 2.69 3.27 -13.32
N PRO A 93 2.31 2.50 -14.35
CA PRO A 93 1.96 1.08 -14.20
C PRO A 93 3.04 0.26 -13.49
N GLU A 94 4.31 0.48 -13.82
CA GLU A 94 5.43 -0.29 -13.25
C GLU A 94 5.57 -0.06 -11.74
N GLN A 95 5.51 1.19 -11.28
CA GLN A 95 5.57 1.52 -9.85
C GLN A 95 4.42 0.87 -9.06
N ARG A 96 3.21 0.86 -9.64
CA ARG A 96 2.05 0.22 -9.01
C ARG A 96 2.21 -1.30 -8.92
N VAL A 97 2.79 -1.93 -9.95
CA VAL A 97 3.13 -3.36 -9.90
C VAL A 97 4.21 -3.63 -8.86
N THR A 98 5.24 -2.79 -8.78
CA THR A 98 6.30 -2.92 -7.76
C THR A 98 5.74 -2.86 -6.34
N LEU A 99 4.79 -1.97 -6.06
CA LEU A 99 4.14 -1.93 -4.75
C LEU A 99 3.39 -3.24 -4.44
N ILE A 100 2.69 -3.81 -5.43
CA ILE A 100 2.02 -5.10 -5.23
C ILE A 100 3.03 -6.25 -5.01
N ASP A 101 4.19 -6.23 -5.70
CA ASP A 101 5.29 -7.16 -5.45
C ASP A 101 5.79 -7.06 -4.00
N GLU A 102 6.00 -5.84 -3.50
CA GLU A 102 6.47 -5.57 -2.13
C GLU A 102 5.46 -6.01 -1.07
N MET A 103 4.17 -5.74 -1.29
CA MET A 103 3.11 -6.19 -0.40
C MET A 103 3.07 -7.72 -0.31
N TRP A 104 3.25 -8.41 -1.45
CA TRP A 104 3.34 -9.88 -1.46
C TRP A 104 4.59 -10.40 -0.75
N ALA A 105 5.74 -9.75 -0.94
CA ALA A 105 6.97 -10.13 -0.25
C ALA A 105 6.83 -9.96 1.28
N MET A 106 6.13 -8.93 1.73
CA MET A 106 5.88 -8.68 3.15
C MET A 106 4.93 -9.72 3.75
N ALA A 107 3.80 -10.01 3.11
CA ALA A 107 2.85 -11.02 3.57
C ALA A 107 3.42 -12.45 3.53
N ALA A 108 4.31 -12.74 2.58
CA ALA A 108 4.96 -14.05 2.48
C ALA A 108 6.23 -14.18 3.33
N ALA A 109 6.61 -13.17 4.13
CA ALA A 109 7.87 -13.15 4.88
C ALA A 109 8.01 -14.35 5.84
N ASP A 110 6.91 -14.82 6.42
CA ASP A 110 6.86 -16.01 7.29
C ASP A 110 6.53 -17.31 6.55
N GLY A 111 6.67 -17.31 5.22
CA GLY A 111 6.60 -18.48 4.35
C GLY A 111 5.26 -18.67 3.63
N LYS A 112 4.20 -17.94 3.99
CA LYS A 112 2.96 -17.81 3.22
C LYS A 112 2.12 -16.63 3.72
N ALA A 113 1.44 -15.97 2.80
CA ALA A 113 0.38 -15.03 3.15
C ALA A 113 -0.88 -15.80 3.61
N ASP A 114 -1.60 -15.25 4.58
CA ASP A 114 -2.92 -15.72 4.97
C ASP A 114 -4.04 -15.14 4.08
N VAL A 115 -5.28 -15.57 4.37
CA VAL A 115 -6.47 -15.17 3.59
C VAL A 115 -6.78 -13.68 3.73
N HIS A 116 -6.58 -13.09 4.90
CA HIS A 116 -6.83 -11.68 5.17
C HIS A 116 -5.82 -10.79 4.45
N GLU A 117 -4.53 -11.12 4.53
CA GLU A 117 -3.47 -10.41 3.81
C GLU A 117 -3.68 -10.50 2.29
N GLU A 118 -3.97 -11.70 1.76
CA GLU A 118 -4.27 -11.89 0.34
C GLU A 118 -5.48 -11.05 -0.11
N HIS A 119 -6.54 -10.99 0.71
CA HIS A 119 -7.70 -10.16 0.43
C HIS A 119 -7.35 -8.66 0.39
N LEU A 120 -6.50 -8.19 1.29
CA LEU A 120 -6.05 -6.80 1.30
C LEU A 120 -5.23 -6.47 0.06
N ILE A 121 -4.21 -7.27 -0.24
CA ILE A 121 -3.35 -7.08 -1.43
C ILE A 121 -4.19 -7.11 -2.70
N ARG A 122 -5.16 -8.02 -2.79
CA ARG A 122 -6.08 -8.08 -3.92
C ARG A 122 -6.86 -6.77 -4.06
N ARG A 123 -7.43 -6.27 -2.98
CA ARG A 123 -8.21 -5.03 -3.00
C ARG A 123 -7.37 -3.83 -3.41
N VAL A 124 -6.14 -3.73 -2.89
CA VAL A 124 -5.20 -2.66 -3.27
C VAL A 124 -4.82 -2.78 -4.75
N SER A 125 -4.59 -3.99 -5.26
CA SER A 125 -4.30 -4.21 -6.69
C SER A 125 -5.44 -3.74 -7.59
N ASP A 126 -6.69 -4.00 -7.20
CA ASP A 126 -7.87 -3.56 -7.94
C ASP A 126 -8.00 -2.01 -7.92
N LEU A 127 -7.75 -1.38 -6.76
CA LEU A 127 -7.79 0.08 -6.60
C LEU A 127 -6.67 0.81 -7.37
N LEU A 128 -5.50 0.20 -7.45
CA LEU A 128 -4.37 0.69 -8.23
C LEU A 128 -4.47 0.35 -9.72
N TYR A 129 -5.53 -0.35 -10.17
CA TYR A 129 -5.67 -0.84 -11.55
C TYR A 129 -4.48 -1.68 -12.04
N VAL A 130 -3.93 -2.51 -11.16
CA VAL A 130 -2.94 -3.53 -11.52
C VAL A 130 -3.65 -4.69 -12.21
N SER A 131 -3.09 -5.17 -13.33
CA SER A 131 -3.75 -6.24 -14.09
C SER A 131 -3.79 -7.54 -13.28
N HIS A 132 -4.80 -8.38 -13.55
CA HIS A 132 -4.85 -9.69 -12.91
C HIS A 132 -3.59 -10.54 -13.19
N GLY A 133 -3.01 -10.42 -14.39
CA GLY A 133 -1.77 -11.12 -14.74
C GLY A 133 -0.58 -10.64 -13.92
N ASP A 134 -0.44 -9.33 -13.71
CA ASP A 134 0.59 -8.75 -12.85
C ASP A 134 0.42 -9.19 -11.40
N TYR A 135 -0.81 -9.13 -10.88
CA TYR A 135 -1.13 -9.59 -9.53
C TYR A 135 -0.74 -11.07 -9.31
N ILE A 136 -1.07 -11.96 -10.26
CA ILE A 136 -0.71 -13.38 -10.17
C ILE A 136 0.82 -13.58 -10.26
N ARG A 137 1.51 -12.81 -11.11
CA ARG A 137 2.99 -12.86 -11.18
C ARG A 137 3.64 -12.44 -9.86
N ALA A 138 3.16 -11.36 -9.26
CA ALA A 138 3.63 -10.88 -7.96
C ALA A 138 3.45 -11.95 -6.87
N LYS A 139 2.24 -12.54 -6.80
CA LYS A 139 1.93 -13.63 -5.87
C LYS A 139 2.87 -14.82 -6.05
N LEU A 140 3.03 -15.30 -7.29
CA LEU A 140 3.89 -16.44 -7.58
C LEU A 140 5.34 -16.14 -7.21
N LYS A 141 5.85 -14.96 -7.55
CA LYS A 141 7.22 -14.53 -7.21
C LYS A 141 7.50 -14.59 -5.71
N ALA A 142 6.56 -14.18 -4.86
CA ALA A 142 6.73 -14.20 -3.40
C ALA A 142 6.52 -15.59 -2.79
N THR A 143 5.75 -16.47 -3.44
CA THR A 143 5.38 -17.79 -2.91
C THR A 143 6.12 -18.96 -3.57
N ASP A 144 6.99 -18.70 -4.55
CA ASP A 144 7.74 -19.73 -5.25
C ASP A 144 8.87 -20.28 -4.36
N PRO A 145 8.81 -21.57 -3.96
CA PRO A 145 9.87 -22.19 -3.17
C PRO A 145 11.21 -22.26 -3.91
N GLN A 146 11.24 -22.16 -5.24
CA GLN A 146 12.44 -22.31 -6.06
C GLN A 146 13.29 -21.03 -6.17
N ALA A 147 12.81 -19.88 -5.68
CA ALA A 147 13.56 -18.62 -5.70
C ALA A 147 14.71 -18.57 -4.67
N LEU A 148 14.77 -19.51 -3.72
CA LEU A 148 15.80 -19.59 -2.67
C LEU A 148 17.04 -20.42 -3.06
N ASP A 149 17.05 -21.05 -4.24
CA ASP A 149 18.07 -22.01 -4.68
C ASP A 149 18.89 -21.57 -5.92
N THR A 150 18.90 -20.27 -6.27
CA THR A 150 19.76 -19.74 -7.36
C THR A 150 20.51 -18.49 -6.95
#